data_AF-A0A0F4YS52-F1
#
_entry.id   AF-A0A0F4YS52-F1
#
_cell.length_a   1.000
_cell.length_b   1.000
_cell.length_c   1.000
_cell.angle_alpha   90.00
_cell.angle_beta   90.00
_cell.angle_gamma   90.00
#
_symmetry.space_group_name_H-M   'P 1'
#
loop_
_entity.id
_entity.type
_entity.pdbx_description
1 polymer ?
#
loop_
_entity_poly.entity_id
_entity_poly.type
_entity_poly.pdbx_seq_one_letter_code
_entity_poly.pdbx_strand_id
1 'polypeptide(L)'
;MSWEQAISEPRLRTPWPVCRTRFGPDSHCSSTERASSMPGGKRGEKLDVLRYEDGASQPRGGIDVELVEQQPSENAASAGNDKIDHLIVSVKAAQTVSALRPIKDRLGPDSTILFLQNGLGSSDEAAEKLFPTLDTRPRFMQGIVLTGAWTIEPFVVRQASPGAIFLGILPRSDKNDVVESSRYLSRTLTQAEVLGAKEVEYTDLLQRQLEKLVANCIANPLTAILNENNHILVQAEMQPVIRSLIAECARIIRALPELQGVPGAQERFATQALEERLLAYLPQVQHNISSMCQDIRAGKKTEIEYINGYLVKRAKELGVPCDLNAMLLQMVLTKDALLAERR
;
A
#
# COMPACT_ATOMS: atom_id res chain seq x y z
N MET A 1 -10.34 -17.81 5.36
CA MET A 1 -9.94 -17.11 6.59
C MET A 1 -9.68 -15.66 6.24
N SER A 2 -10.03 -14.77 7.15
CA SER A 2 -10.52 -13.41 6.91
C SER A 2 -9.54 -12.42 7.54
N TRP A 3 -8.84 -11.62 6.75
CA TRP A 3 -7.53 -11.03 7.07
C TRP A 3 -7.52 -9.77 7.97
N GLU A 4 -8.69 -9.27 8.38
CA GLU A 4 -8.83 -7.93 8.98
C GLU A 4 -9.43 -7.92 10.40
N GLN A 5 -9.38 -9.03 11.14
CA GLN A 5 -9.82 -9.05 12.53
C GLN A 5 -8.72 -8.51 13.47
N ALA A 6 -8.81 -7.24 13.90
CA ALA A 6 -8.56 -6.77 15.28
C ALA A 6 -8.35 -5.25 15.36
N ILE A 7 -9.43 -4.45 15.43
CA ILE A 7 -9.33 -3.05 15.89
C ILE A 7 -10.57 -2.68 16.73
N SER A 8 -10.40 -2.61 18.05
CA SER A 8 -11.23 -1.75 18.91
C SER A 8 -10.36 -1.10 20.00
N GLU A 9 -10.64 0.19 20.25
CA GLU A 9 -10.07 1.12 21.24
C GLU A 9 -8.75 1.87 20.94
N PRO A 10 -8.80 3.21 20.84
CA PRO A 10 -7.69 4.09 21.17
C PRO A 10 -7.76 4.47 22.67
N ARG A 11 -6.75 4.15 23.48
CA ARG A 11 -6.63 4.72 24.83
C ARG A 11 -5.64 5.87 24.89
N LEU A 12 -6.10 6.88 25.61
CA LEU A 12 -5.50 8.19 25.88
C LEU A 12 -4.14 8.09 26.60
N ARG A 13 -3.34 9.13 26.37
CA ARG A 13 -2.02 9.40 26.94
C ARG A 13 -1.96 9.22 28.47
N THR A 14 -1.06 8.35 28.93
CA THR A 14 -0.42 8.44 30.27
C THR A 14 1.05 7.95 30.16
N PRO A 15 1.97 8.49 30.98
CA PRO A 15 3.39 8.17 30.87
C PRO A 15 3.69 6.82 31.51
N TRP A 16 4.32 5.93 30.74
CA TRP A 16 4.92 4.63 31.13
C TRP A 16 4.24 3.82 32.23
N PRO A 17 3.73 2.63 31.86
CA PRO A 17 3.99 1.45 32.67
C PRO A 17 4.58 0.31 31.84
N VAL A 18 5.53 -0.40 32.44
CA VAL A 18 5.96 -1.74 32.03
C VAL A 18 4.71 -2.58 31.76
N CYS A 19 4.49 -2.96 30.51
CA CYS A 19 3.27 -3.68 30.12
C CYS A 19 3.40 -5.16 30.51
N ARG A 20 2.84 -5.54 31.66
CA ARG A 20 2.39 -6.92 31.91
C ARG A 20 1.01 -7.08 31.27
N THR A 21 0.94 -7.56 30.04
CA THR A 21 -0.35 -7.95 29.43
C THR A 21 -0.75 -9.35 29.89
N ARG A 22 -1.86 -9.44 30.63
CA ARG A 22 -2.60 -10.70 30.81
C ARG A 22 -3.27 -11.04 29.47
N PHE A 23 -2.95 -12.22 28.94
CA PHE A 23 -3.60 -12.78 27.76
C PHE A 23 -5.04 -13.21 28.13
N GLY A 24 -6.03 -12.72 27.37
CA GLY A 24 -7.34 -13.36 27.28
C GLY A 24 -7.30 -14.54 26.30
N PRO A 25 -8.21 -15.52 26.38
CA PRO A 25 -8.01 -16.85 25.79
C PRO A 25 -8.02 -16.92 24.25
N ASP A 26 -8.47 -15.89 23.52
CA ASP A 26 -8.89 -16.05 22.12
C ASP A 26 -8.21 -15.10 21.09
N SER A 27 -6.92 -14.75 21.25
CA SER A 27 -6.18 -14.01 20.20
C SER A 27 -4.85 -14.68 19.86
N HIS A 28 -4.91 -15.71 19.01
CA HIS A 28 -3.72 -16.34 18.45
C HIS A 28 -3.31 -15.61 17.17
N CYS A 29 -2.14 -14.97 17.21
CA CYS A 29 -1.35 -14.38 16.12
C CYS A 29 -1.26 -12.83 16.17
N SER A 30 -0.49 -12.32 17.12
CA SER A 30 0.03 -10.95 17.07
C SER A 30 1.51 -10.97 17.39
N SER A 31 2.34 -10.47 16.48
CA SER A 31 3.79 -10.32 16.66
C SER A 31 4.15 -8.82 16.70
N THR A 32 5.18 -8.48 17.48
CA THR A 32 5.67 -7.10 17.60
C THR A 32 7.14 -7.07 17.23
N GLU A 33 7.52 -6.13 16.37
CA GLU A 33 8.91 -5.89 15.99
C GLU A 33 9.39 -4.55 16.55
N ARG A 34 10.61 -4.52 17.09
CA ARG A 34 11.26 -3.32 17.65
C ARG A 34 12.68 -3.17 17.11
N ALA A 35 13.05 -2.00 16.61
CA ALA A 35 14.46 -1.70 16.30
C ALA A 35 15.23 -1.13 17.51
N SER A 36 16.56 -1.33 17.57
CA SER A 36 17.38 -1.08 18.77
C SER A 36 17.58 0.40 19.17
N SER A 37 17.42 1.38 18.28
CA SER A 37 17.34 2.83 18.60
C SER A 37 17.12 3.70 17.34
N MET A 38 16.80 5.00 17.51
CA MET A 38 16.81 5.97 16.40
C MET A 38 18.24 6.11 15.85
N PRO A 39 18.48 5.83 14.56
CA PRO A 39 19.76 6.12 13.94
C PRO A 39 20.03 7.63 13.99
N GLY A 40 21.25 8.02 14.37
CA GLY A 40 21.75 9.39 14.37
C GLY A 40 21.99 9.96 12.97
N GLY A 41 21.71 9.16 11.93
CA GLY A 41 21.65 9.59 10.55
C GLY A 41 22.95 9.45 9.78
N LYS A 42 23.95 8.80 10.37
CA LYS A 42 25.21 8.51 9.67
C LYS A 42 25.09 7.22 8.88
N ARG A 43 25.53 7.26 7.62
CA ARG A 43 25.65 6.07 6.76
C ARG A 43 26.52 5.01 7.46
N GLY A 44 26.02 3.77 7.52
CA GLY A 44 26.71 2.64 8.17
C GLY A 44 26.31 2.42 9.64
N GLU A 45 25.36 3.20 10.16
CA GLU A 45 24.68 2.84 11.41
C GLU A 45 23.92 1.52 11.22
N LYS A 46 24.03 0.65 12.23
CA LYS A 46 23.38 -0.66 12.21
C LYS A 46 22.11 -0.61 13.06
N LEU A 47 21.02 -1.14 12.50
CA LEU A 47 19.82 -1.46 13.28
C LEU A 47 19.80 -2.95 13.61
N ASP A 48 19.46 -3.25 14.86
CA ASP A 48 19.01 -4.57 15.26
C ASP A 48 17.50 -4.58 15.29
N VAL A 49 16.89 -5.59 14.67
CA VAL A 49 15.45 -5.84 14.72
C VAL A 49 15.21 -6.97 15.72
N LEU A 50 14.41 -6.68 16.73
CA LEU A 50 13.90 -7.64 17.70
C LEU A 50 12.49 -8.02 17.30
N ARG A 51 12.30 -9.26 16.83
CA ARG A 51 10.96 -9.82 16.62
C ARG A 51 10.52 -10.55 17.88
N TYR A 52 9.35 -10.20 18.38
CA TYR A 52 8.69 -10.86 19.51
C TYR A 52 7.55 -11.75 19.00
N GLU A 53 7.69 -13.07 19.19
CA GLU A 53 6.65 -14.06 18.95
C GLU A 53 6.48 -14.94 20.19
N ASP A 54 5.25 -15.11 20.66
CA ASP A 54 4.90 -15.94 21.82
C ASP A 54 5.75 -15.67 23.08
N GLY A 55 6.24 -14.44 23.25
CA GLY A 55 7.08 -14.00 24.37
C GLY A 55 8.59 -14.21 24.21
N ALA A 56 9.06 -14.80 23.10
CA ALA A 56 10.48 -14.95 22.79
C ALA A 56 10.96 -13.84 21.83
N SER A 57 12.15 -13.28 22.09
CA SER A 57 12.79 -12.30 21.19
C SER A 57 13.83 -12.95 20.28
N GLN A 58 13.72 -12.74 18.97
CA GLN A 58 14.74 -13.14 18.00
C GLN A 58 15.47 -11.89 17.47
N PRO A 59 16.70 -11.60 17.94
CA PRO A 59 17.48 -10.47 17.44
C PRO A 59 18.04 -10.78 16.05
N ARG A 60 17.91 -9.82 15.13
CA ARG A 60 18.57 -9.83 13.83
C ARG A 60 19.28 -8.50 13.62
N GLY A 61 20.62 -8.52 13.65
CA GLY A 61 21.45 -7.34 13.48
C GLY A 61 21.99 -7.17 12.06
N GLY A 62 22.76 -6.10 11.86
CA GLY A 62 23.56 -5.90 10.65
C GLY A 62 22.87 -5.14 9.52
N ILE A 63 21.67 -4.60 9.74
CA ILE A 63 20.95 -3.79 8.75
C ILE A 63 21.59 -2.40 8.68
N ASP A 64 22.19 -2.06 7.54
CA ASP A 64 22.71 -0.72 7.28
C ASP A 64 21.58 0.30 7.13
N VAL A 65 21.74 1.45 7.78
CA VAL A 65 20.87 2.61 7.62
C VAL A 65 21.62 3.70 6.86
N GLU A 66 20.92 4.29 5.90
CA GLU A 66 21.34 5.48 5.18
C GLU A 66 20.16 6.46 5.20
N LEU A 67 20.36 7.65 5.79
CA LEU A 67 19.43 8.74 5.63
C LEU A 67 19.79 9.51 4.36
N VAL A 68 18.83 9.58 3.43
CA VAL A 68 18.99 10.30 2.17
C VAL A 68 18.19 11.59 2.25
N GLU A 69 18.88 12.73 2.33
CA GLU A 69 18.25 14.05 2.41
C GLU A 69 17.63 14.44 1.06
N GLN A 70 16.47 15.12 1.10
CA GLN A 70 15.77 15.58 -0.11
C GLN A 70 16.42 16.82 -0.75
N GLN A 71 17.28 17.51 -0.03
CA GLN A 71 18.12 18.59 -0.54
C GLN A 71 19.56 18.35 -0.09
N PRO A 72 20.56 18.60 -0.96
CA PRO A 72 21.95 18.50 -0.57
C PRO A 72 22.23 19.60 0.46
N SER A 73 22.36 19.25 1.73
CA SER A 73 22.98 20.15 2.71
C SER A 73 24.49 20.15 2.49
N GLU A 74 25.15 21.30 2.66
CA GLU A 74 26.62 21.43 2.56
C GLU A 74 27.37 20.55 3.57
N ASN A 75 26.65 19.96 4.54
CA ASN A 75 27.15 19.03 5.57
C ASN A 75 26.63 17.59 5.39
N ALA A 76 25.94 17.26 4.31
CA ALA A 76 25.47 15.90 4.07
C ALA A 76 26.68 14.99 3.87
N ALA A 77 26.82 13.98 4.74
CA ALA A 77 27.69 12.84 4.44
C ALA A 77 27.31 12.34 3.05
N SER A 78 28.27 12.29 2.12
CA SER A 78 28.00 11.93 0.73
C SER A 78 27.16 10.65 0.69
N ALA A 79 25.92 10.76 0.21
CA ALA A 79 25.08 9.60 -0.06
C ALA A 79 25.91 8.59 -0.86
N GLY A 80 25.80 7.31 -0.53
CA GLY A 80 26.57 6.29 -1.21
C GLY A 80 26.27 6.27 -2.68
N ASN A 81 27.32 6.12 -3.50
CA ASN A 81 27.16 5.91 -4.94
C ASN A 81 27.09 4.41 -5.30
N ASP A 82 26.86 3.56 -4.29
CA ASP A 82 26.78 2.11 -4.48
C ASP A 82 25.51 1.77 -5.23
N LYS A 83 25.64 0.92 -6.25
CA LYS A 83 24.51 0.39 -7.02
C LYS A 83 23.50 -0.28 -6.09
N ILE A 84 22.21 -0.06 -6.34
CA ILE A 84 21.11 -0.74 -5.65
C ILE A 84 20.55 -1.80 -6.59
N ASP A 85 20.76 -3.08 -6.28
CA ASP A 85 20.25 -4.19 -7.10
C ASP A 85 18.75 -4.45 -6.85
N HIS A 86 18.29 -4.29 -5.61
CA HIS A 86 16.89 -4.50 -5.23
C HIS A 86 16.41 -3.38 -4.30
N LEU A 87 15.28 -2.77 -4.64
CA LEU A 87 14.66 -1.69 -3.88
C LEU A 87 13.20 -2.03 -3.59
N ILE A 88 12.80 -1.96 -2.32
CA ILE A 88 11.39 -2.05 -1.92
C ILE A 88 10.90 -0.66 -1.54
N VAL A 89 9.86 -0.19 -2.22
CA VAL A 89 9.26 1.13 -1.98
C VAL A 89 8.05 0.98 -1.05
N SER A 90 8.19 1.49 0.17
CA SER A 90 7.18 1.43 1.24
C SER A 90 6.75 2.81 1.78
N VAL A 91 7.21 3.91 1.16
CA VAL A 91 6.65 5.26 1.40
C VAL A 91 5.21 5.35 0.86
N LYS A 92 4.44 6.40 1.18
CA LYS A 92 3.12 6.60 0.55
C LYS A 92 3.25 6.81 -0.96
N ALA A 93 2.23 6.42 -1.73
CA ALA A 93 2.26 6.53 -3.19
C ALA A 93 2.64 7.94 -3.68
N ALA A 94 2.11 8.98 -3.03
CA ALA A 94 2.41 10.40 -3.31
C ALA A 94 3.88 10.82 -3.10
N GLN A 95 4.65 10.03 -2.36
CA GLN A 95 6.04 10.31 -2.02
C GLN A 95 7.02 9.51 -2.88
N THR A 96 6.53 8.63 -3.76
CA THR A 96 7.36 7.71 -4.54
C THR A 96 8.42 8.46 -5.35
N VAL A 97 8.01 9.44 -6.15
CA VAL A 97 8.93 10.16 -7.05
C VAL A 97 9.95 10.99 -6.25
N SER A 98 9.53 11.65 -5.18
CA SER A 98 10.43 12.43 -4.34
C SER A 98 11.40 11.56 -3.54
N ALA A 99 10.98 10.36 -3.11
CA ALA A 99 11.83 9.40 -2.42
C ALA A 99 12.84 8.72 -3.35
N LEU A 100 12.46 8.43 -4.60
CA LEU A 100 13.34 7.80 -5.59
C LEU A 100 14.34 8.77 -6.22
N ARG A 101 14.01 10.06 -6.33
CA ARG A 101 14.84 11.05 -7.03
C ARG A 101 16.29 11.12 -6.51
N PRO A 102 16.57 11.18 -5.20
CA PRO A 102 17.94 11.28 -4.70
C PRO A 102 18.79 10.02 -4.92
N ILE A 103 18.15 8.86 -5.09
CA ILE A 103 18.84 7.57 -5.30
C ILE A 103 18.74 7.08 -6.75
N LYS A 104 18.19 7.90 -7.66
CA LYS A 104 17.90 7.52 -9.04
C LYS A 104 19.14 7.00 -9.77
N ASP A 105 20.28 7.65 -9.57
CA ASP A 105 21.52 7.33 -10.30
C ASP A 105 22.17 6.02 -9.82
N ARG A 106 21.68 5.45 -8.70
CA ARG A 106 22.08 4.14 -8.17
C ARG A 106 21.23 2.99 -8.73
N LEU A 107 20.19 3.31 -9.50
CA LEU A 107 19.20 2.38 -10.02
C LEU A 107 19.34 2.29 -11.55
N GLY A 108 19.64 1.09 -12.06
CA GLY A 108 19.87 0.85 -13.48
C GLY A 108 19.06 -0.34 -14.02
N PRO A 109 19.35 -0.79 -15.26
CA PRO A 109 18.59 -1.86 -15.92
C PRO A 109 18.66 -3.23 -15.22
N ASP A 110 19.69 -3.46 -14.42
CA ASP A 110 19.82 -4.68 -13.59
C ASP A 110 19.05 -4.57 -12.27
N SER A 111 18.74 -3.35 -11.83
CA SER A 111 18.03 -3.10 -10.58
C SER A 111 16.58 -3.54 -10.68
N THR A 112 16.00 -3.98 -9.57
CA THR A 112 14.57 -4.29 -9.44
C THR A 112 13.94 -3.40 -8.38
N ILE A 113 12.84 -2.71 -8.72
CA ILE A 113 12.04 -1.88 -7.81
C ILE A 113 10.70 -2.57 -7.58
N LEU A 114 10.41 -2.90 -6.33
CA LEU A 114 9.12 -3.45 -5.88
C LEU A 114 8.29 -2.36 -5.21
N PHE A 115 7.10 -2.08 -5.77
CA PHE A 115 6.13 -1.15 -5.20
C PHE A 115 5.08 -1.91 -4.38
N LEU A 116 4.94 -1.60 -3.08
CA LEU A 116 4.00 -2.27 -2.15
C LEU A 116 2.85 -1.35 -1.68
N GLN A 117 2.71 -0.19 -2.31
CA GLN A 117 1.79 0.86 -1.91
C GLN A 117 0.34 0.52 -2.23
N ASN A 118 -0.60 1.17 -1.53
CA ASN A 118 -2.00 1.13 -1.93
C ASN A 118 -2.25 2.01 -3.17
N GLY A 119 -3.35 1.71 -3.87
CA GLY A 119 -3.70 2.42 -5.10
C GLY A 119 -2.89 1.93 -6.30
N LEU A 120 -3.02 2.64 -7.42
CA LEU A 120 -2.32 2.36 -8.67
C LEU A 120 -1.75 3.66 -9.26
N GLY A 121 -0.79 3.52 -10.18
CA GLY A 121 -0.20 4.62 -10.94
C GLY A 121 1.14 5.17 -10.40
N SER A 122 1.58 4.80 -9.18
CA SER A 122 2.86 5.27 -8.65
C SER A 122 4.07 4.73 -9.44
N SER A 123 4.00 3.47 -9.91
CA SER A 123 5.01 2.90 -10.81
C SER A 123 5.05 3.60 -12.15
N ASP A 124 3.88 3.97 -12.69
CA ASP A 124 3.77 4.63 -14.00
C ASP A 124 4.37 6.03 -13.92
N GLU A 125 4.08 6.74 -12.83
CA GLU A 125 4.65 8.06 -12.55
C GLU A 125 6.17 7.99 -12.35
N ALA A 126 6.69 6.95 -11.69
CA ALA A 126 8.14 6.72 -11.57
C ALA A 126 8.78 6.42 -12.94
N ALA A 127 8.14 5.59 -13.77
CA ALA A 127 8.57 5.35 -15.14
C ALA A 127 8.61 6.64 -15.96
N GLU A 128 7.55 7.45 -15.91
CA GLU A 128 7.42 8.68 -16.69
C GLU A 128 8.43 9.74 -16.25
N LYS A 129 8.52 10.01 -14.94
CA LYS A 129 9.28 11.16 -14.42
C LYS A 129 10.75 10.87 -14.15
N LEU A 130 11.09 9.63 -13.82
CA LEU A 130 12.45 9.27 -13.39
C LEU A 130 13.15 8.33 -14.37
N PHE A 131 12.43 7.37 -14.94
CA PHE A 131 13.02 6.32 -15.77
C PHE A 131 12.37 6.20 -17.17
N PRO A 132 12.29 7.29 -17.97
CA PRO A 132 11.50 7.30 -19.20
C PRO A 132 12.05 6.33 -20.26
N THR A 133 13.38 6.19 -20.34
CA THR A 133 14.05 5.33 -21.33
C THR A 133 13.96 3.86 -20.94
N LEU A 134 13.31 3.05 -21.78
CA LEU A 134 13.10 1.62 -21.50
C LEU A 134 14.39 0.85 -21.29
N ASP A 135 15.46 1.11 -22.05
CA ASP A 135 16.71 0.33 -21.99
C ASP A 135 17.48 0.53 -20.69
N THR A 136 17.39 1.71 -20.09
CA THR A 136 18.08 2.06 -18.84
C THR A 136 17.18 1.96 -17.61
N ARG A 137 15.87 1.67 -17.80
CA ARG A 137 14.89 1.59 -16.72
C ARG A 137 15.10 0.34 -15.86
N PRO A 138 15.03 0.45 -14.52
CA PRO A 138 14.95 -0.70 -13.62
C PRO A 138 13.77 -1.62 -13.92
N ARG A 139 13.88 -2.88 -13.53
CA ARG A 139 12.75 -3.82 -13.54
C ARG A 139 11.72 -3.40 -12.49
N PHE A 140 10.46 -3.31 -12.86
CA PHE A 140 9.39 -3.01 -11.91
C PHE A 140 8.67 -4.29 -11.50
N MET A 141 8.39 -4.40 -10.21
CA MET A 141 7.50 -5.37 -9.61
C MET A 141 6.45 -4.62 -8.80
N GLN A 142 5.27 -5.19 -8.67
CA GLN A 142 4.25 -4.68 -7.78
C GLN A 142 3.82 -5.77 -6.82
N GLY A 143 3.35 -5.35 -5.65
CA GLY A 143 2.75 -6.26 -4.69
C GLY A 143 1.49 -5.71 -4.06
N ILE A 144 0.61 -6.63 -3.67
CA ILE A 144 -0.57 -6.35 -2.87
C ILE A 144 -0.27 -6.85 -1.47
N VAL A 145 -0.15 -5.94 -0.51
CA VAL A 145 -0.11 -6.28 0.91
C VAL A 145 -1.55 -6.33 1.44
N LEU A 146 -1.92 -7.47 2.00
CA LEU A 146 -3.21 -7.70 2.68
C LEU A 146 -3.05 -7.83 4.20
N THR A 147 -1.81 -7.88 4.69
CA THR A 147 -1.48 -7.90 6.10
C THR A 147 -1.70 -6.54 6.74
N GLY A 148 -2.41 -6.52 7.88
CA GLY A 148 -2.52 -5.34 8.71
C GLY A 148 -1.26 -5.17 9.55
N ALA A 149 -0.68 -3.97 9.54
CA ALA A 149 0.38 -3.58 10.45
C ALA A 149 0.26 -2.10 10.80
N TRP A 150 0.65 -1.73 12.02
CA TRP A 150 0.74 -0.31 12.41
C TRP A 150 1.95 -0.04 13.28
N THR A 151 2.46 1.16 13.14
CA THR A 151 3.49 1.73 14.01
C THR A 151 2.84 2.10 15.34
N ILE A 152 3.34 1.53 16.44
CA ILE A 152 2.94 1.90 17.81
C ILE A 152 3.70 3.17 18.21
N GLU A 153 5.00 3.17 17.99
CA GLU A 153 5.94 4.26 18.24
C GLU A 153 7.10 4.13 17.24
N PRO A 154 7.98 5.14 17.09
CA PRO A 154 9.12 5.03 16.18
C PRO A 154 9.88 3.72 16.39
N PHE A 155 10.14 3.00 15.30
CA PHE A 155 10.82 1.69 15.29
C PHE A 155 10.07 0.54 15.98
N VAL A 156 8.81 0.71 16.38
CA VAL A 156 7.98 -0.38 16.91
C VAL A 156 6.75 -0.58 16.05
N VAL A 157 6.67 -1.75 15.42
CA VAL A 157 5.58 -2.13 14.53
C VAL A 157 4.88 -3.34 15.11
N ARG A 158 3.55 -3.31 15.12
CA ARG A 158 2.73 -4.47 15.44
C ARG A 158 2.12 -5.01 14.16
N GLN A 159 2.37 -6.29 13.90
CA GLN A 159 1.68 -7.04 12.88
C GLN A 159 0.35 -7.53 13.47
N ALA A 160 -0.74 -7.18 12.79
CA ALA A 160 -2.10 -7.39 13.25
C ALA A 160 -2.74 -8.68 12.72
N SER A 161 -2.20 -9.18 11.61
CA SER A 161 -2.68 -10.39 10.96
C SER A 161 -1.53 -11.13 10.28
N PRO A 162 -1.70 -12.42 9.93
CA PRO A 162 -0.66 -13.17 9.23
C PRO A 162 -0.23 -12.51 7.91
N GLY A 163 1.00 -12.85 7.49
CA GLY A 163 1.55 -12.46 6.20
C GLY A 163 0.66 -12.88 5.04
N ALA A 164 0.31 -11.95 4.17
CA ALA A 164 -0.45 -12.18 2.95
C ALA A 164 -0.05 -11.15 1.91
N ILE A 165 0.91 -11.52 1.06
CA ILE A 165 1.42 -10.66 -0.02
C ILE A 165 1.27 -11.40 -1.36
N PHE A 166 0.69 -10.73 -2.35
CA PHE A 166 0.79 -11.18 -3.75
C PHE A 166 1.82 -10.32 -4.46
N LEU A 167 2.72 -10.95 -5.22
CA LEU A 167 3.78 -10.29 -5.97
C LEU A 167 3.61 -10.61 -7.46
N GLY A 168 3.90 -9.64 -8.32
CA GLY A 168 3.97 -9.88 -9.75
C GLY A 168 4.98 -8.96 -10.42
N ILE A 169 5.61 -9.49 -11.46
CA ILE A 169 6.62 -8.78 -12.26
C ILE A 169 5.88 -8.02 -13.35
N LEU A 170 6.16 -6.72 -13.50
CA LEU A 170 5.53 -5.92 -14.54
C LEU A 170 6.17 -6.22 -15.90
N PRO A 171 5.35 -6.35 -16.97
CA PRO A 171 5.87 -6.48 -18.32
C PRO A 171 6.62 -5.19 -18.71
N ARG A 172 7.77 -5.34 -19.36
CA ARG A 172 8.61 -4.21 -19.85
C ARG A 172 8.38 -3.90 -21.32
N SER A 173 7.90 -4.89 -22.08
CA SER A 173 7.48 -4.82 -23.48
C SER A 173 6.44 -5.92 -23.73
N ASP A 174 5.98 -6.10 -24.97
CA ASP A 174 5.10 -7.21 -25.38
C ASP A 174 5.75 -8.60 -25.17
N LYS A 175 7.04 -8.64 -24.83
CA LYS A 175 7.76 -9.87 -24.47
C LYS A 175 7.85 -10.01 -22.95
N ASN A 176 7.61 -11.23 -22.48
CA ASN A 176 7.73 -11.63 -21.09
C ASN A 176 9.22 -11.70 -20.68
N ASP A 177 9.88 -10.54 -20.59
CA ASP A 177 11.30 -10.42 -20.27
C ASP A 177 11.51 -10.57 -18.76
N VAL A 178 11.35 -11.77 -18.20
CA VAL A 178 11.68 -12.00 -16.78
C VAL A 178 13.20 -12.11 -16.63
N VAL A 179 13.81 -11.19 -15.88
CA VAL A 179 15.27 -11.13 -15.64
C VAL A 179 15.62 -11.72 -14.27
N GLU A 180 16.82 -12.29 -14.12
CA GLU A 180 17.27 -12.93 -12.88
C GLU A 180 17.13 -12.05 -11.64
N SER A 181 17.34 -10.72 -11.73
CA SER A 181 17.18 -9.82 -10.58
C SER A 181 15.74 -9.79 -10.04
N SER A 182 14.73 -9.78 -10.93
CA SER A 182 13.33 -9.88 -10.51
C SER A 182 12.96 -11.25 -9.93
N ARG A 183 13.56 -12.33 -10.46
CA ARG A 183 13.39 -13.69 -9.90
C ARG A 183 14.03 -13.81 -8.52
N TYR A 184 15.21 -13.22 -8.31
CA TYR A 184 15.88 -13.24 -7.02
C TYR A 184 15.01 -12.60 -5.95
N LEU A 185 14.56 -11.35 -6.16
CA LEU A 185 13.74 -10.65 -5.18
C LEU A 185 12.44 -11.40 -4.87
N SER A 186 11.76 -11.92 -5.90
CA SER A 186 10.55 -12.71 -5.72
C SER A 186 10.80 -14.00 -4.92
N ARG A 187 11.85 -14.76 -5.24
CA ARG A 187 12.23 -15.97 -4.48
C ARG A 187 12.57 -15.62 -3.03
N THR A 188 13.33 -14.57 -2.79
CA THR A 188 13.70 -14.14 -1.43
C THR A 188 12.46 -13.81 -0.60
N LEU A 189 11.48 -13.09 -1.17
CA LEU A 189 10.26 -12.73 -0.46
C LEU A 189 9.32 -13.92 -0.26
N THR A 190 9.19 -14.81 -1.24
CA THR A 190 8.34 -16.02 -1.14
C THR A 190 8.90 -17.07 -0.18
N GLN A 191 10.22 -17.11 0.02
CA GLN A 191 10.87 -17.96 1.04
C GLN A 191 10.75 -17.42 2.47
N ALA A 192 10.42 -16.14 2.64
CA ALA A 192 10.21 -15.55 3.96
C ALA A 192 8.79 -15.87 4.46
N GLU A 193 8.63 -16.99 5.18
CA GLU A 193 7.33 -17.52 5.63
C GLU A 193 6.45 -16.47 6.36
N VAL A 194 7.06 -15.59 7.16
CA VAL A 194 6.37 -14.49 7.87
C VAL A 194 5.59 -13.56 6.95
N LEU A 195 6.06 -13.38 5.71
CA LEU A 195 5.42 -12.51 4.72
C LEU A 195 4.22 -13.18 4.06
N GLY A 196 4.13 -14.53 4.10
CA GLY A 196 3.12 -15.28 3.37
C GLY A 196 3.02 -14.89 1.90
N ALA A 197 4.16 -14.55 1.28
CA ALA A 197 4.20 -13.99 -0.05
C ALA A 197 4.02 -15.08 -1.13
N LYS A 198 3.27 -14.75 -2.19
CA LYS A 198 3.03 -15.60 -3.35
C LYS A 198 3.27 -14.81 -4.63
N GLU A 199 4.13 -15.33 -5.50
CA GLU A 199 4.24 -14.82 -6.87
C GLU A 199 3.05 -15.28 -7.70
N VAL A 200 2.47 -14.36 -8.46
CA VAL A 200 1.37 -14.61 -9.40
C VAL A 200 1.68 -13.93 -10.73
N GLU A 201 1.05 -14.42 -11.79
CA GLU A 201 1.12 -13.77 -13.11
C GLU A 201 0.61 -12.32 -13.04
N TYR A 202 1.20 -11.45 -13.86
CA TYR A 202 0.85 -10.03 -13.88
C TYR A 202 -0.65 -9.78 -14.07
N THR A 203 -1.30 -10.56 -14.94
CA THR A 203 -2.74 -10.43 -15.20
C THR A 203 -3.60 -10.86 -14.00
N ASP A 204 -3.16 -11.82 -13.18
CA ASP A 204 -3.85 -12.16 -11.92
C ASP A 204 -3.59 -11.08 -10.86
N LEU A 205 -2.35 -10.58 -10.76
CA LEU A 205 -2.01 -9.47 -9.85
C LEU A 205 -2.87 -8.24 -10.16
N LEU A 206 -2.93 -7.82 -11.42
CA LEU A 206 -3.70 -6.67 -11.87
C LEU A 206 -5.18 -6.83 -11.51
N GLN A 207 -5.76 -8.01 -11.76
CA GLN A 207 -7.15 -8.27 -11.39
C GLN A 207 -7.39 -8.15 -9.88
N ARG A 208 -6.49 -8.68 -9.05
CA ARG A 208 -6.57 -8.55 -7.58
C ARG A 208 -6.39 -7.10 -7.11
N GLN A 209 -5.48 -6.35 -7.74
CA GLN A 209 -5.26 -4.93 -7.46
C GLN A 209 -6.51 -4.12 -7.77
N LEU A 210 -7.14 -4.37 -8.92
CA LEU A 210 -8.37 -3.68 -9.32
C LEU A 210 -9.53 -4.01 -8.39
N GLU A 211 -9.68 -5.25 -7.93
CA GLU A 211 -10.69 -5.60 -6.91
C GLU A 211 -10.47 -4.85 -5.60
N LYS A 212 -9.22 -4.83 -5.09
CA LYS A 212 -8.86 -4.06 -3.89
C LYS A 212 -9.07 -2.56 -4.11
N LEU A 213 -8.78 -2.06 -5.31
CA LEU A 213 -8.98 -0.67 -5.68
C LEU A 213 -10.46 -0.29 -5.62
N VAL A 214 -11.38 -1.13 -6.12
CA VAL A 214 -12.84 -0.89 -6.03
C VAL A 214 -13.27 -0.74 -4.58
N ALA A 215 -12.88 -1.68 -3.71
CA ALA A 215 -13.19 -1.59 -2.28
C ALA A 215 -12.66 -0.29 -1.67
N ASN A 216 -11.42 0.09 -1.98
CA ASN A 216 -10.81 1.32 -1.51
C ASN A 216 -11.47 2.59 -2.07
N CYS A 217 -11.91 2.60 -3.33
CA CYS A 217 -12.57 3.77 -3.95
C CYS A 217 -13.94 4.06 -3.32
N ILE A 218 -14.53 3.07 -2.65
CA ILE A 218 -15.82 3.20 -1.97
C ILE A 218 -15.59 3.45 -0.48
N ALA A 219 -14.94 2.50 0.21
CA ALA A 219 -14.79 2.53 1.66
C ALA A 219 -13.95 3.71 2.15
N ASN A 220 -12.77 3.93 1.56
CA ASN A 220 -11.81 4.87 2.09
C ASN A 220 -12.29 6.33 2.03
N PRO A 221 -12.79 6.87 0.90
CA PRO A 221 -13.28 8.23 0.87
C PRO A 221 -14.54 8.42 1.72
N LEU A 222 -15.48 7.47 1.72
CA LEU A 222 -16.71 7.60 2.51
C LEU A 222 -16.43 7.62 4.01
N THR A 223 -15.58 6.70 4.49
CA THR A 223 -15.14 6.67 5.90
C THR A 223 -14.36 7.91 6.27
N ALA A 224 -13.49 8.40 5.37
CA ALA A 224 -12.74 9.63 5.58
C ALA A 224 -13.66 10.87 5.64
N ILE A 225 -14.64 11.00 4.75
CA ILE A 225 -15.59 12.13 4.71
C ILE A 225 -16.47 12.14 5.97
N LEU A 226 -17.11 11.00 6.27
CA LEU A 226 -18.02 10.86 7.41
C LEU A 226 -17.28 10.74 8.75
N ASN A 227 -15.97 10.55 8.73
CA ASN A 227 -15.13 10.33 9.91
C ASN A 227 -15.58 9.12 10.74
N GLU A 228 -15.99 8.04 10.07
CA GLU A 228 -16.49 6.81 10.68
C GLU A 228 -15.71 5.57 10.22
N ASN A 229 -15.97 4.42 10.85
CA ASN A 229 -15.41 3.13 10.44
C ASN A 229 -16.21 2.51 9.27
N ASN A 230 -15.77 1.36 8.77
CA ASN A 230 -16.40 0.67 7.63
C ASN A 230 -17.88 0.27 7.85
N HIS A 231 -18.44 0.43 9.05
CA HIS A 231 -19.83 0.16 9.35
C HIS A 231 -20.79 1.06 8.58
N ILE A 232 -20.31 2.20 8.05
CA ILE A 232 -21.08 3.03 7.12
C ILE A 232 -21.53 2.25 5.87
N LEU A 233 -20.81 1.18 5.50
CA LEU A 233 -21.06 0.42 4.27
C LEU A 233 -22.26 -0.52 4.39
N VAL A 234 -22.75 -0.76 5.60
CA VAL A 234 -23.98 -1.55 5.85
C VAL A 234 -25.19 -0.68 6.18
N GLN A 235 -25.04 0.63 6.23
CA GLN A 235 -26.18 1.54 6.48
C GLN A 235 -27.10 1.58 5.27
N ALA A 236 -28.41 1.54 5.52
CA ALA A 236 -29.43 1.48 4.47
C ALA A 236 -29.40 2.73 3.58
N GLU A 237 -29.19 3.89 4.19
CA GLU A 237 -29.11 5.20 3.54
C GLU A 237 -27.91 5.31 2.59
N MET A 238 -26.84 4.54 2.85
CA MET A 238 -25.66 4.54 1.99
C MET A 238 -25.72 3.56 0.82
N GLN A 239 -26.62 2.57 0.86
CA GLN A 239 -26.70 1.55 -0.19
C GLN A 239 -26.91 2.12 -1.60
N PRO A 240 -27.75 3.15 -1.84
CA PRO A 240 -27.90 3.73 -3.18
C PRO A 240 -26.60 4.35 -3.72
N VAL A 241 -25.83 5.01 -2.85
CA VAL A 241 -24.54 5.62 -3.21
C VAL A 241 -23.50 4.54 -3.47
N ILE A 242 -23.40 3.53 -2.60
CA ILE A 242 -22.46 2.42 -2.73
C ILE A 242 -22.70 1.66 -4.03
N ARG A 243 -23.95 1.30 -4.34
CA ARG A 243 -24.30 0.62 -5.60
C ARG A 243 -23.95 1.45 -6.83
N SER A 244 -24.19 2.76 -6.78
CA SER A 244 -23.84 3.67 -7.89
C SER A 244 -22.33 3.76 -8.09
N LEU A 245 -21.55 3.83 -6.99
CA LEU A 245 -20.08 3.81 -7.04
C LEU A 245 -19.54 2.49 -7.58
N ILE A 246 -20.10 1.35 -7.16
CA ILE A 246 -19.72 0.03 -7.69
C ILE A 246 -19.98 -0.02 -9.20
N ALA A 247 -21.16 0.41 -9.65
CA ALA A 247 -21.51 0.44 -11.06
C ALA A 247 -20.57 1.34 -11.88
N GLU A 248 -20.21 2.51 -11.34
CA GLU A 248 -19.26 3.40 -11.99
C GLU A 248 -17.86 2.77 -12.10
N CYS A 249 -17.34 2.19 -11.00
CA CYS A 249 -16.06 1.49 -11.01
C CYS A 249 -16.07 0.31 -11.99
N ALA A 250 -17.15 -0.48 -12.01
CA ALA A 250 -17.33 -1.60 -12.92
C ALA A 250 -17.24 -1.17 -14.38
N ARG A 251 -17.92 -0.08 -14.76
CA ARG A 251 -17.87 0.46 -16.14
C ARG A 251 -16.46 0.87 -16.55
N ILE A 252 -15.76 1.60 -15.67
CA ILE A 252 -14.40 2.07 -15.96
C ILE A 252 -13.43 0.89 -16.10
N ILE A 253 -13.44 -0.02 -15.11
CA ILE A 253 -12.51 -1.15 -15.08
C ILE A 253 -12.73 -2.09 -16.27
N ARG A 254 -13.98 -2.40 -16.60
CA ARG A 254 -14.29 -3.29 -17.74
C ARG A 254 -13.91 -2.70 -19.10
N ALA A 255 -13.72 -1.39 -19.18
CA ALA A 255 -13.25 -0.70 -20.38
C ALA A 255 -11.72 -0.61 -20.48
N LEU A 256 -10.97 -1.07 -19.46
CA LEU A 256 -9.51 -1.04 -19.47
C LEU A 256 -8.94 -1.95 -20.57
N PRO A 257 -8.03 -1.44 -21.44
CA PRO A 257 -7.38 -2.24 -22.47
C PRO A 257 -6.54 -3.37 -21.87
N GLU A 258 -5.99 -3.18 -20.66
CA GLU A 258 -5.18 -4.17 -19.95
C GLU A 258 -5.98 -5.43 -19.57
N LEU A 259 -7.32 -5.36 -19.61
CA LEU A 259 -8.20 -6.51 -19.36
C LEU A 259 -8.76 -7.13 -20.65
N GLN A 260 -8.47 -6.56 -21.82
CA GLN A 260 -8.92 -7.13 -23.10
C GLN A 260 -8.24 -8.47 -23.34
N GLY A 261 -9.04 -9.50 -23.65
CA GLY A 261 -8.56 -10.86 -23.87
C GLY A 261 -8.20 -11.63 -22.59
N VAL A 262 -8.31 -11.02 -21.41
CA VAL A 262 -8.12 -11.74 -20.13
C VAL A 262 -9.36 -12.61 -19.84
N PRO A 263 -9.24 -13.94 -19.76
CA PRO A 263 -10.38 -14.82 -19.56
C PRO A 263 -11.14 -14.53 -18.26
N GLY A 264 -12.46 -14.39 -18.34
CA GLY A 264 -13.33 -14.17 -17.18
C GLY A 264 -13.27 -12.76 -16.58
N ALA A 265 -12.46 -11.83 -17.13
CA ALA A 265 -12.31 -10.49 -16.56
C ALA A 265 -13.62 -9.69 -16.59
N GLN A 266 -14.41 -9.81 -17.65
CA GLN A 266 -15.66 -9.07 -17.80
C GLN A 266 -16.70 -9.50 -16.75
N GLU A 267 -16.81 -10.80 -16.51
CA GLU A 267 -17.66 -11.39 -15.48
C GLU A 267 -17.11 -11.06 -14.08
N ARG A 268 -15.79 -11.11 -13.90
CA ARG A 268 -15.11 -10.77 -12.64
C ARG A 268 -15.45 -9.35 -12.20
N PHE A 269 -15.44 -8.39 -13.12
CA PHE A 269 -15.72 -6.97 -12.83
C PHE A 269 -17.15 -6.54 -13.17
N ALA A 270 -18.07 -7.48 -13.35
CA ALA A 270 -19.49 -7.16 -13.45
C ALA A 270 -19.96 -6.49 -12.14
N THR A 271 -20.86 -5.51 -12.24
CA THR A 271 -21.38 -4.76 -11.09
C THR A 271 -21.85 -5.67 -9.96
N GLN A 272 -22.62 -6.71 -10.29
CA GLN A 272 -23.12 -7.68 -9.31
C GLN A 272 -21.98 -8.46 -8.65
N ALA A 273 -21.00 -8.94 -9.42
CA ALA A 273 -19.86 -9.67 -8.87
C ALA A 273 -18.99 -8.80 -7.95
N LEU A 274 -18.88 -7.50 -8.23
CA LEU A 274 -18.19 -6.55 -7.35
C LEU A 274 -19.00 -6.26 -6.07
N GLU A 275 -20.32 -6.12 -6.18
CA GLU A 275 -21.21 -5.98 -5.02
C GLU A 275 -21.13 -7.20 -4.10
N GLU A 276 -21.23 -8.40 -4.65
CA GLU A 276 -21.11 -9.65 -3.89
C GLU A 276 -19.77 -9.78 -3.17
N ARG A 277 -18.66 -9.40 -3.83
CA ARG A 277 -17.33 -9.42 -3.20
C ARG A 277 -17.21 -8.38 -2.08
N LEU A 278 -17.72 -7.17 -2.28
CA LEU A 278 -17.72 -6.16 -1.24
C LEU A 278 -18.51 -6.66 -0.03
N LEU A 279 -19.73 -7.17 -0.25
CA LEU A 279 -20.59 -7.73 0.81
C LEU A 279 -19.93 -8.91 1.53
N ALA A 280 -19.23 -9.81 0.83
CA ALA A 280 -18.53 -10.93 1.43
C ALA A 280 -17.36 -10.50 2.34
N TYR A 281 -16.78 -9.33 2.06
CA TYR A 281 -15.69 -8.75 2.83
C TYR A 281 -16.18 -8.00 4.08
N LEU A 282 -17.31 -7.30 4.01
CA LEU A 282 -17.82 -6.40 5.05
C LEU A 282 -17.87 -6.98 6.48
N PRO A 283 -18.38 -8.22 6.73
CA PRO A 283 -18.50 -8.75 8.09
C PRO A 283 -17.16 -8.79 8.85
N GLN A 284 -16.07 -8.93 8.11
CA GLN A 284 -14.72 -9.07 8.64
C GLN A 284 -14.12 -7.73 9.05
N VAL A 285 -14.62 -6.64 8.48
CA VAL A 285 -13.93 -5.35 8.43
C VAL A 285 -14.78 -4.18 8.88
N GLN A 286 -16.07 -4.38 9.12
CA GLN A 286 -17.03 -3.32 9.42
C GLN A 286 -16.62 -2.45 10.63
N HIS A 287 -15.90 -3.00 11.61
CA HIS A 287 -15.44 -2.23 12.76
C HIS A 287 -14.09 -1.54 12.56
N ASN A 288 -13.41 -1.82 11.44
CA ASN A 288 -12.12 -1.25 11.13
C ASN A 288 -12.25 0.18 10.63
N ILE A 289 -11.32 1.03 11.05
CA ILE A 289 -11.16 2.39 10.54
C ILE A 289 -10.23 2.29 9.33
N SER A 290 -10.68 2.76 8.16
CA SER A 290 -9.86 2.76 6.94
C SER A 290 -8.57 3.57 7.11
N SER A 291 -7.52 3.21 6.38
CA SER A 291 -6.24 3.95 6.42
C SER A 291 -6.40 5.43 6.07
N MET A 292 -7.29 5.76 5.13
CA MET A 292 -7.58 7.14 4.76
C MET A 292 -8.27 7.92 5.88
N CYS A 293 -9.21 7.30 6.60
CA CYS A 293 -9.83 7.91 7.77
C CYS A 293 -8.82 8.10 8.92
N GLN A 294 -7.91 7.14 9.12
CA GLN A 294 -6.79 7.28 10.06
C GLN A 294 -5.86 8.44 9.68
N ASP A 295 -5.53 8.59 8.39
CA ASP A 295 -4.73 9.69 7.89
C ASP A 295 -5.40 11.04 8.15
N ILE A 296 -6.68 11.17 7.82
CA ILE A 296 -7.49 12.37 8.11
C ILE A 296 -7.50 12.69 9.61
N ARG A 297 -7.71 11.69 10.49
CA ARG A 297 -7.70 11.87 11.94
C ARG A 297 -6.32 12.28 12.47
N ALA A 298 -5.25 11.81 11.84
CA ALA A 298 -3.88 12.20 12.13
C ALA A 298 -3.44 13.47 11.36
N GLY A 299 -4.33 14.07 10.55
CA GLY A 299 -4.08 15.14 9.58
C GLY A 299 -2.97 14.85 8.55
N LYS A 300 -2.62 13.60 8.31
CA LYS A 300 -1.66 13.24 7.27
C LYS A 300 -2.33 13.36 5.89
N LYS A 301 -1.55 13.71 4.86
CA LYS A 301 -2.03 13.66 3.48
C LYS A 301 -2.49 12.23 3.14
N THR A 302 -3.65 12.12 2.49
CA THR A 302 -4.23 10.83 2.08
C THR A 302 -3.66 10.33 0.75
N GLU A 303 -3.95 9.07 0.40
CA GLU A 303 -3.61 8.46 -0.89
C GLU A 303 -4.74 8.57 -1.94
N ILE A 304 -5.70 9.49 -1.76
CA ILE A 304 -6.89 9.61 -2.62
C ILE A 304 -6.56 9.75 -4.11
N GLU A 305 -5.47 10.45 -4.44
CA GLU A 305 -5.02 10.66 -5.82
C GLU A 305 -4.61 9.36 -6.52
N TYR A 306 -4.14 8.36 -5.78
CA TYR A 306 -3.73 7.04 -6.30
C TYR A 306 -4.83 5.98 -6.17
N ILE A 307 -5.94 6.31 -5.50
CA ILE A 307 -7.11 5.45 -5.34
C ILE A 307 -8.20 5.92 -6.31
N ASN A 308 -9.01 6.91 -5.92
CA ASN A 308 -10.06 7.46 -6.78
C ASN A 308 -9.45 8.29 -7.92
N GLY A 309 -8.35 9.00 -7.69
CA GLY A 309 -7.69 9.78 -8.73
C GLY A 309 -7.14 8.93 -9.88
N TYR A 310 -6.68 7.70 -9.59
CA TYR A 310 -6.31 6.74 -10.62
C TYR A 310 -7.51 6.37 -11.50
N LEU A 311 -8.65 5.99 -10.91
CA LEU A 311 -9.85 5.68 -11.69
C LEU A 311 -10.34 6.87 -12.51
N VAL A 312 -10.35 8.08 -11.95
CA VAL A 312 -10.74 9.30 -12.65
C VAL A 312 -9.83 9.57 -13.84
N LYS A 313 -8.51 9.39 -13.68
CA LYS A 313 -7.54 9.51 -14.78
C LYS A 313 -7.85 8.50 -15.89
N ARG A 314 -7.99 7.22 -15.56
CA ARG A 314 -8.29 6.14 -16.53
C ARG A 314 -9.63 6.36 -17.23
N ALA A 315 -10.66 6.76 -16.49
CA ALA A 315 -11.98 7.05 -17.05
C ALA A 315 -11.93 8.17 -18.10
N LYS A 316 -11.19 9.25 -17.82
CA LYS A 316 -10.96 10.34 -18.76
C LYS A 316 -10.24 9.88 -20.03
N GLU A 317 -9.20 9.07 -19.90
CA GLU A 317 -8.46 8.51 -21.04
C GLU A 317 -9.35 7.61 -21.93
N LEU A 318 -10.31 6.92 -21.33
CA LEU A 318 -11.24 6.02 -22.02
C LEU A 318 -12.53 6.70 -22.49
N GLY A 319 -12.76 7.97 -22.13
CA GLY A 319 -14.03 8.66 -22.40
C GLY A 319 -15.23 8.09 -21.63
N VAL A 320 -15.01 7.45 -20.48
CA VAL A 320 -16.05 6.89 -19.63
C VAL A 320 -16.44 7.89 -18.53
N PRO A 321 -17.75 8.17 -18.30
CA PRO A 321 -18.17 9.04 -17.20
C PRO A 321 -17.80 8.50 -15.81
N CYS A 322 -17.30 9.38 -14.93
CA CYS A 322 -16.82 9.03 -13.59
C CYS A 322 -17.13 10.08 -12.52
N ASP A 323 -18.31 10.69 -12.59
CA ASP A 323 -18.67 11.86 -11.78
C ASP A 323 -18.66 11.58 -10.27
N LEU A 324 -19.04 10.36 -9.85
CA LEU A 324 -19.10 10.02 -8.42
C LEU A 324 -17.71 9.89 -7.81
N ASN A 325 -16.81 9.17 -8.48
CA ASN A 325 -15.40 9.06 -8.07
C ASN A 325 -14.69 10.42 -8.14
N ALA A 326 -14.99 11.23 -9.16
CA ALA A 326 -14.45 12.59 -9.27
C ALA A 326 -14.92 13.49 -8.12
N MET A 327 -16.20 13.40 -7.74
CA MET A 327 -16.74 14.11 -6.58
C MET A 327 -16.05 13.67 -5.28
N LEU A 328 -15.94 12.37 -5.01
CA LEU A 328 -15.27 11.85 -3.81
C LEU A 328 -13.80 12.26 -3.73
N LEU A 329 -13.10 12.23 -4.87
CA LEU A 329 -11.74 12.74 -4.98
C LEU A 329 -11.64 14.20 -4.52
N GLN A 330 -12.48 15.08 -5.07
CA GLN A 330 -12.46 16.50 -4.71
C GLN A 330 -12.85 16.75 -3.25
N MET A 331 -13.82 16.01 -2.71
CA MET A 331 -14.22 16.13 -1.31
C MET A 331 -13.09 15.78 -0.35
N VAL A 332 -12.38 14.68 -0.59
CA VAL A 332 -11.25 14.28 0.26
C VAL A 332 -10.06 15.22 0.09
N LEU A 333 -9.72 15.64 -1.13
CA LEU A 333 -8.68 16.65 -1.37
C LEU A 333 -8.96 17.97 -0.64
N THR A 334 -10.21 18.42 -0.68
CA THR A 334 -10.65 19.62 0.06
C THR A 334 -10.50 19.41 1.56
N LYS A 335 -10.87 18.23 2.07
CA LYS A 335 -10.71 17.90 3.48
C LYS A 335 -9.24 17.88 3.92
N ASP A 336 -8.35 17.32 3.10
CA ASP A 336 -6.90 17.35 3.31
C ASP A 336 -6.38 18.79 3.38
N ALA A 337 -6.79 19.66 2.45
CA ALA A 337 -6.40 21.06 2.44
C ALA A 337 -6.86 21.82 3.69
N LEU A 338 -8.13 21.68 4.08
CA LEU A 338 -8.69 22.31 5.27
C LEU A 338 -8.01 21.85 6.57
N LEU A 339 -7.54 20.60 6.63
CA LEU A 339 -6.78 20.10 7.77
C LEU A 339 -5.35 20.61 7.80
N ALA A 340 -4.74 20.83 6.64
CA ALA A 340 -3.42 21.44 6.54
C ALA A 340 -3.42 22.91 6.99
N GLU A 341 -4.47 23.68 6.66
CA GLU A 341 -4.64 25.08 7.09
C GLU A 341 -4.81 25.27 8.61
N ARG A 342 -5.32 24.24 9.30
CA ARG A 342 -5.56 24.28 10.76
C ARG A 342 -4.31 23.99 11.61
N ARG A 343 -3.15 23.82 10.98
CA ARG A 343 -1.88 23.44 11.63
C ARG A 343 -0.94 24.62 11.74
#